data_AF-Q3A5P4-F1
#
_entry.id   AF-Q3A5P4-F1
#
_cell.length_a   1.000
_cell.length_b   1.000
_cell.length_c   1.000
_cell.angle_alpha   90.00
_cell.angle_beta   90.00
_cell.angle_gamma   90.00
#
_symmetry.space_group_name_H-M   'P 1'
#
loop_
_entity.id
_entity.type
_entity.pdbx_description
1 polymer ?
#
loop_
_entity_poly.entity_id
_entity_poly.type
_entity_poly.pdbx_seq_one_letter_code
_entity_poly.pdbx_strand_id
1 'polypeptide(L)'
;MIQKRLESIRKKLLDLREARLQEIRRQNADAAALIDEGVADTADQGLTDSLKDYLHLLGDAGREEILEIDEALERLRDGSYGRCEACGKTIDIARLEILPFTRRCLTCRQEAEKEAKTKAGPGKGLL
;
A
#
# COMPACT_ATOMS: atom_id res chain seq x y z
N MET A 1 13.80 16.07 21.82
CA MET A 1 13.29 14.69 21.79
C MET A 1 12.34 14.43 20.62
N ILE A 2 11.43 15.34 20.28
CA ILE A 2 10.47 15.18 19.17
C ILE A 2 11.16 15.11 17.79
N GLN A 3 12.14 15.99 17.52
CA GLN A 3 12.85 15.96 16.23
C GLN A 3 13.58 14.63 15.97
N LYS A 4 14.23 14.05 16.98
CA LYS A 4 14.89 12.74 16.87
C LYS A 4 13.91 11.62 16.51
N ARG A 5 12.66 11.68 16.99
CA ARG A 5 11.61 10.73 16.61
C ARG A 5 11.16 10.92 15.17
N LEU A 6 10.95 12.17 14.74
CA LEU A 6 10.57 12.49 13.35
C LEU A 6 11.66 12.09 12.36
N GLU A 7 12.94 12.28 12.70
CA GLU A 7 14.06 11.78 11.89
C GLU A 7 14.09 10.26 11.78
N SER A 8 13.83 9.55 12.89
CA SER A 8 13.72 8.09 12.90
C SER A 8 12.59 7.60 11.99
N ILE A 9 11.42 8.24 12.08
CA ILE A 9 10.26 7.94 11.21
C ILE A 9 10.59 8.24 9.75
N ARG A 10 11.22 9.38 9.46
CA ARG A 10 11.66 9.74 8.09
C ARG A 10 12.57 8.67 7.51
N LYS A 11 13.58 8.22 8.28
CA LYS A 11 14.47 7.14 7.86
C LYS A 11 13.69 5.86 7.57
N LYS A 12 12.78 5.48 8.46
CA LYS A 12 11.92 4.31 8.28
C LYS A 12 11.06 4.40 7.01
N LEU A 13 10.49 5.56 6.70
CA LEU A 13 9.73 5.78 5.45
C LEU A 13 10.61 5.62 4.20
N LEU A 14 11.85 6.14 4.21
CA LEU A 14 12.78 5.97 3.10
C LEU A 14 13.19 4.51 2.91
N ASP A 15 13.47 3.80 4.01
CA ASP A 15 13.80 2.37 3.98
C ASP A 15 12.62 1.54 3.43
N LEU A 16 11.38 1.84 3.86
CA LEU A 16 10.16 1.21 3.34
C LEU A 16 9.97 1.48 1.85
N ARG A 17 10.19 2.73 1.41
CA ARG A 17 10.07 3.12 0.00
C ARG A 17 11.02 2.33 -0.89
N GLU A 18 12.28 2.22 -0.48
CA GLU A 18 13.30 1.48 -1.23
C GLU A 18 12.96 -0.01 -1.27
N ALA A 19 12.60 -0.60 -0.13
CA ALA A 19 12.18 -2.00 -0.06
C ALA A 19 10.98 -2.28 -1.01
N ARG A 20 10.00 -1.37 -1.05
CA ARG A 20 8.83 -1.54 -1.92
C ARG A 20 9.16 -1.39 -3.40
N LEU A 21 10.03 -0.44 -3.75
CA LEU A 21 10.54 -0.29 -5.12
C LEU A 21 11.30 -1.54 -5.59
N GLN A 22 12.12 -2.13 -4.73
CA GLN A 22 12.85 -3.36 -5.05
C GLN A 22 11.89 -4.53 -5.24
N GLU A 23 10.87 -4.65 -4.39
CA GLU A 23 9.83 -5.67 -4.54
C GLU A 23 9.10 -5.56 -5.88
N ILE A 24 8.64 -4.37 -6.25
CA ILE A 24 7.96 -4.13 -7.54
C ILE A 24 8.88 -4.47 -8.72
N ARG A 25 10.16 -4.08 -8.66
CA ARG A 25 11.13 -4.41 -9.71
C ARG A 25 11.30 -5.92 -9.86
N ARG A 26 11.39 -6.67 -8.76
CA ARG A 26 11.50 -8.13 -8.78
C ARG A 26 10.24 -8.75 -9.39
N GLN A 27 9.06 -8.35 -8.92
CA GLN A 27 7.78 -8.84 -9.44
C GLN A 27 7.63 -8.60 -10.95
N ASN A 28 8.04 -7.44 -11.44
CA ASN A 28 8.02 -7.14 -12.87
C ASN A 28 9.02 -7.99 -13.68
N ALA A 29 10.20 -8.28 -13.12
CA ALA A 29 11.17 -9.15 -13.78
C ALA A 29 10.68 -10.60 -13.84
N ASP A 30 10.12 -11.11 -12.73
CA ASP A 30 9.52 -12.44 -12.66
C ASP A 30 8.35 -12.57 -13.65
N ALA A 31 7.49 -11.54 -13.72
CA ALA A 31 6.41 -11.46 -14.69
C ALA A 31 6.90 -11.51 -16.15
N ALA A 32 7.97 -10.76 -16.46
CA ALA A 32 8.53 -10.73 -17.80
C ALA A 32 9.12 -12.09 -18.21
N ALA A 33 9.80 -12.79 -17.29
CA ALA A 33 10.34 -14.13 -17.55
C ALA A 33 9.23 -15.16 -17.83
N LEU A 34 8.14 -15.13 -17.07
CA LEU A 34 6.98 -16.01 -17.28
C LEU A 34 6.30 -15.80 -18.63
N ILE A 35 6.32 -14.57 -19.15
CA ILE A 35 5.78 -14.24 -20.47
C ILE A 35 6.72 -14.73 -21.59
N ASP A 36 8.03 -14.62 -21.40
CA ASP A 36 9.05 -15.00 -22.39
C ASP A 36 9.19 -16.53 -22.55
N GLU A 37 9.03 -17.30 -21.46
CA GLU A 37 9.06 -18.77 -21.48
C GLU A 37 7.80 -19.40 -22.13
N GLY A 38 6.73 -18.63 -22.31
CA GLY A 38 5.42 -19.12 -22.75
C GLY A 38 5.06 -18.81 -24.21
N VAL A 39 5.52 -19.62 -25.16
CA VAL A 39 4.75 -19.82 -26.42
C VAL A 39 3.57 -20.75 -26.06
N ALA A 40 2.54 -20.18 -25.44
CA ALA A 40 1.44 -20.92 -24.84
C ALA A 40 0.44 -21.41 -25.91
N ASP A 41 0.27 -22.72 -26.01
CA ASP A 41 -0.86 -23.33 -26.71
C ASP A 41 -2.19 -22.83 -26.11
N THR A 42 -3.27 -22.84 -26.90
CA THR A 42 -4.55 -22.17 -26.57
C THR A 42 -5.19 -22.60 -25.23
N ALA A 43 -4.82 -23.77 -24.70
CA ALA A 43 -5.30 -24.27 -23.41
C ALA A 43 -4.67 -23.53 -22.20
N ASP A 44 -3.44 -23.04 -22.34
CA ASP A 44 -2.69 -22.38 -21.26
C ASP A 44 -2.82 -20.85 -21.29
N GLN A 45 -3.48 -20.30 -22.31
CA GLN A 45 -3.73 -18.87 -22.45
C GLN A 45 -4.58 -18.30 -21.31
N GLY A 46 -5.66 -18.99 -20.91
CA GLY A 46 -6.53 -18.53 -19.82
C GLY A 46 -5.83 -18.47 -18.46
N LEU A 47 -4.91 -19.43 -18.20
CA LEU A 47 -4.09 -19.42 -16.99
C LEU A 47 -3.06 -18.27 -17.04
N THR A 48 -2.42 -18.09 -18.19
CA THR A 48 -1.44 -17.02 -18.43
C THR A 48 -2.07 -15.63 -18.25
N ASP A 49 -3.28 -15.40 -18.77
CA ASP A 49 -3.97 -14.11 -18.63
C ASP A 49 -4.41 -13.85 -17.18
N SER A 50 -4.92 -14.87 -16.48
CA SER A 50 -5.27 -14.76 -15.06
C SER A 50 -4.04 -14.41 -14.20
N LEU A 51 -2.88 -14.98 -14.54
CA LEU A 51 -1.62 -14.70 -13.86
C LEU A 51 -1.15 -13.26 -14.13
N LYS A 52 -1.26 -12.78 -15.37
CA LYS A 52 -0.96 -11.38 -15.72
C LYS A 52 -1.85 -10.41 -14.92
N ASP A 53 -3.15 -10.63 -14.88
CA ASP A 53 -4.08 -9.78 -14.13
C ASP A 53 -3.71 -9.71 -12.64
N TYR A 54 -3.35 -10.85 -12.05
CA TYR A 54 -2.90 -10.90 -10.66
C TYR A 54 -1.59 -10.12 -10.44
N LEU A 55 -0.61 -10.26 -11.33
CA LEU A 55 0.65 -9.53 -11.28
C LEU A 55 0.43 -8.01 -11.44
N HIS A 56 -0.51 -7.60 -12.30
CA HIS A 56 -0.90 -6.20 -12.47
C HIS A 56 -1.49 -5.62 -11.17
N LEU A 57 -2.41 -6.35 -10.52
CA LEU A 57 -3.02 -5.94 -9.26
C LEU A 57 -1.99 -5.77 -8.14
N LEU A 58 -1.03 -6.69 -8.03
CA LEU A 58 0.09 -6.58 -7.08
C LEU A 58 0.94 -5.34 -7.35
N GLY A 59 1.22 -5.05 -8.63
CA GLY A 59 1.94 -3.86 -9.06
C GLY A 59 1.20 -2.57 -8.71
N ASP A 60 -0.12 -2.51 -8.92
CA ASP A 60 -0.96 -1.36 -8.56
C ASP A 60 -0.93 -1.10 -7.05
N ALA A 61 -1.14 -2.14 -6.25
CA ALA A 61 -1.10 -2.03 -4.79
C ALA A 61 0.27 -1.55 -4.28
N GLY A 62 1.36 -1.98 -4.92
CA GLY A 62 2.71 -1.50 -4.60
C GLY A 62 2.94 -0.04 -4.96
N ARG A 63 2.42 0.41 -6.10
CA ARG A 63 2.48 1.82 -6.49
C ARG A 63 1.68 2.71 -5.55
N GLU A 64 0.49 2.28 -5.14
CA GLU A 64 -0.34 3.02 -4.19
C GLU A 64 0.37 3.17 -2.83
N GLU A 65 1.00 2.11 -2.32
CA GLU A 65 1.77 2.19 -1.07
C GLU A 65 2.96 3.15 -1.17
N ILE A 66 3.67 3.18 -2.31
CA ILE A 66 4.75 4.16 -2.55
C ILE A 66 4.19 5.59 -2.53
N LEU A 67 3.03 5.83 -3.14
CA LEU A 67 2.38 7.13 -3.10
C LEU A 67 2.05 7.54 -1.66
N GLU A 68 1.48 6.64 -0.84
CA GLU A 68 1.20 6.93 0.57
C GLU A 68 2.47 7.25 1.38
N ILE A 69 3.59 6.58 1.06
CA ILE A 69 4.90 6.86 1.67
C ILE A 69 5.43 8.23 1.24
N ASP A 70 5.35 8.57 -0.05
CA ASP A 70 5.79 9.86 -0.58
C ASP A 70 4.97 11.02 0.01
N GLU A 71 3.65 10.86 0.13
CA GLU A 71 2.76 11.80 0.84
C GLU A 71 3.13 11.95 2.32
N ALA A 72 3.49 10.85 3.00
CA ALA A 72 3.96 10.91 4.38
C ALA A 72 5.27 11.70 4.53
N LEU A 73 6.21 11.52 3.60
CA LEU A 73 7.46 12.30 3.54
C LEU A 73 7.20 13.79 3.27
N GLU A 74 6.23 14.11 2.42
CA GLU A 74 5.79 15.48 2.17
C GLU A 74 5.19 16.13 3.42
N ARG A 75 4.31 15.42 4.14
CA ARG A 75 3.74 15.90 5.40
C ARG A 75 4.79 16.10 6.50
N LEU A 76 5.88 15.32 6.49
CA LEU A 76 7.01 15.54 7.38
C LEU A 76 7.76 16.83 7.02
N ARG A 77 7.83 17.16 5.72
CA ARG A 77 8.52 18.34 5.20
C ARG A 77 7.72 19.63 5.49
N ASP A 78 6.40 19.60 5.33
CA ASP A 78 5.54 20.76 5.56
C ASP A 78 5.10 20.95 7.03
N GLY A 79 5.37 19.96 7.89
CA GLY A 79 5.06 19.99 9.32
C GLY A 79 3.62 19.58 9.67
N SER A 80 2.85 19.04 8.73
CA SER A 80 1.49 18.53 8.95
C SER A 80 1.43 17.06 9.40
N TYR A 81 2.56 16.35 9.38
CA TYR A 81 2.65 14.94 9.75
C TYR A 81 2.06 14.64 11.13
N GLY A 82 1.34 13.52 11.22
CA GLY A 82 0.68 13.07 12.43
C GLY A 82 -0.70 13.70 12.68
N ARG A 83 -1.29 14.39 11.70
CA ARG A 83 -2.72 14.77 11.70
C ARG A 83 -3.55 13.88 10.80
N CYS A 84 -4.72 13.46 11.27
CA CYS A 84 -5.67 12.67 10.52
C CYS A 84 -6.34 13.53 9.44
N GLU A 85 -6.33 13.06 8.18
CA GLU A 85 -6.95 13.78 7.07
C GLU A 85 -8.48 13.79 7.12
N ALA A 86 -9.10 12.84 7.82
CA ALA A 86 -10.55 12.73 7.90
C ALA A 86 -11.16 13.61 8.99
N CYS A 87 -10.51 13.72 10.16
CA CYS A 87 -11.07 14.43 11.32
C CYS A 87 -10.17 15.53 11.90
N GLY A 88 -8.98 15.74 11.34
CA GLY A 88 -8.01 16.75 11.78
C GLY A 88 -7.30 16.45 13.11
N LYS A 89 -7.72 15.42 13.85
CA LYS A 89 -7.14 15.05 15.15
C LYS A 89 -5.75 14.44 15.00
N THR A 90 -4.94 14.56 16.06
CA THR A 90 -3.62 13.92 16.13
C THR A 90 -3.73 12.40 16.03
N ILE A 91 -2.85 11.79 15.23
CA ILE A 91 -2.70 10.34 15.13
C ILE A 91 -1.77 9.88 16.25
N ASP A 92 -2.13 8.79 16.92
CA ASP A 92 -1.32 8.20 17.99
C ASP A 92 0.11 7.91 17.49
N ILE A 93 1.11 8.32 18.26
CA ILE A 93 2.52 8.10 17.91
C ILE A 93 2.86 6.61 17.81
N ALA A 94 2.28 5.75 18.65
CA ALA A 94 2.49 4.30 18.57
C ALA A 94 1.98 3.74 17.24
N ARG A 95 0.89 4.31 16.71
CA ARG A 95 0.38 3.96 15.38
C ARG A 95 1.33 4.42 14.29
N LEU A 96 1.86 5.65 14.37
CA LEU A 96 2.83 6.17 13.39
C LEU A 96 4.18 5.43 13.46
N GLU A 97 4.56 4.91 14.61
CA GLU A 97 5.77 4.09 14.75
C GLU A 97 5.61 2.71 14.09
N ILE A 98 4.40 2.15 14.08
CA ILE A 98 4.10 0.86 13.41
C ILE A 98 3.81 1.07 11.91
N LEU A 99 2.91 2.00 11.57
CA LEU A 99 2.43 2.34 10.22
C LEU A 99 2.71 3.81 9.90
N PRO A 100 3.95 4.17 9.51
CA PRO A 100 4.37 5.57 9.37
C PRO A 100 3.73 6.30 8.19
N PHE A 101 3.21 5.59 7.18
CA PHE A 101 2.53 6.22 6.05
C PHE A 101 1.03 6.45 6.29
N THR A 102 0.49 6.05 7.46
CA THR A 102 -0.95 6.14 7.71
C THR A 102 -1.45 7.58 7.73
N ARG A 103 -2.50 7.85 6.94
CA ARG A 103 -3.17 9.16 6.83
C ARG A 103 -4.37 9.36 7.76
N ARG A 104 -4.81 8.30 8.44
CA ARG A 104 -6.02 8.30 9.28
C ARG A 104 -5.74 7.75 10.67
N CYS A 105 -6.42 8.33 11.65
CA CYS A 105 -6.48 7.77 13.01
C CYS A 105 -7.26 6.45 13.02
N LEU A 106 -7.11 5.68 14.10
CA LEU A 106 -7.74 4.37 14.23
C LEU A 106 -9.28 4.44 14.09
N THR A 107 -9.91 5.45 14.70
CA THR A 107 -11.36 5.65 14.65
C THR A 107 -11.85 5.87 13.21
N CYS A 108 -11.26 6.82 12.49
CA CYS A 108 -11.66 7.11 11.10
C CYS A 108 -11.35 5.95 10.15
N ARG A 109 -10.31 5.14 10.44
CA ARG A 109 -10.05 3.91 9.70
C ARG A 109 -11.15 2.88 9.94
N GLN A 110 -11.54 2.65 11.19
CA GLN A 110 -12.61 1.69 11.52
C GLN A 110 -13.96 2.11 10.95
N GLU A 111 -14.26 3.42 10.91
CA GLU A 111 -15.46 3.97 10.27
C GLU A 111 -15.45 3.69 8.77
N ALA A 112 -14.36 4.00 8.07
CA ALA A 112 -14.22 3.72 6.64
C ALA A 112 -14.35 2.21 6.31
N GLU A 113 -13.78 1.33 7.14
CA GLU A 113 -13.91 -0.12 7.00
C GLU A 113 -15.35 -0.60 7.19
N LYS A 114 -16.11 0.00 8.14
CA LYS A 114 -17.54 -0.30 8.32
C LYS A 114 -18.35 0.14 7.11
N GLU A 115 -18.13 1.36 6.62
CA GLU A 115 -18.83 1.89 5.44
C GLU A 115 -18.57 1.06 4.18
N ALA A 116 -17.34 0.62 3.98
CA ALA A 116 -16.98 -0.28 2.86
C ALA A 116 -17.75 -1.60 2.94
N LYS A 117 -17.88 -2.19 4.14
CA LYS A 117 -18.67 -3.42 4.36
C LYS A 117 -20.16 -3.21 4.14
N THR A 118 -20.71 -2.06 4.53
CA THR A 118 -22.13 -1.75 4.30
C THR A 118 -22.44 -1.55 2.81
N LYS A 119 -21.52 -0.93 2.06
CA LYS A 119 -21.64 -0.74 0.60
C LYS A 119 -21.41 -2.03 -0.20
N ALA A 120 -20.68 -3.01 0.34
CA ALA A 120 -20.45 -4.30 -0.30
C ALA A 120 -21.65 -5.26 -0.26
N GLY A 121 -22.67 -5.00 0.58
CA GLY A 121 -23.89 -5.82 0.68
C GLY A 121 -23.67 -7.27 1.17
N PRO A 122 -24.67 -7.92 1.79
CA PRO A 122 -24.56 -9.34 2.14
C PRO A 122 -24.91 -10.18 0.91
N GLY A 123 -23.94 -10.81 0.23
CA GLY A 123 -24.28 -11.66 -0.92
C GLY A 123 -23.15 -12.25 -1.76
N LYS A 124 -22.44 -13.24 -1.21
CA LYS A 124 -22.30 -14.60 -1.77
C LYS A 124 -21.37 -15.40 -0.86
N GLY A 125 -21.96 -16.24 -0.02
CA GLY A 125 -21.23 -17.32 0.62
C GLY A 125 -20.66 -18.21 -0.48
N LEU A 126 -19.36 -18.48 -0.39
CA LEU A 126 -18.77 -19.63 -1.06
C LEU A 126 -19.38 -20.88 -0.41
N LEU A 127 -20.30 -21.52 -1.14
CA LEU A 127 -20.46 -22.97 -1.11
C LEU A 127 -19.43 -23.56 -2.07
#